data_AF-A0AAC9NFX0-F1
#
_entry.id   AF-A0AAC9NFX0-F1
#
_cell.length_a   1.000
_cell.length_b   1.000
_cell.length_c   1.000
_cell.angle_alpha   90.00
_cell.angle_beta   90.00
_cell.angle_gamma   90.00
#
_symmetry.space_group_name_H-M   'P 1'
#
loop_
_entity.id
_entity.type
_entity.pdbx_description
1 polymer ?
#
loop_
_entity_poly.entity_id
_entity_poly.type
_entity_poly.pdbx_seq_one_letter_code
_entity_poly.pdbx_strand_id
1 'polypeptide(L)'
;MQRLFSALAIGIASILISNVAIAEGESGSEQLRQFVRNSKTVEGDFVQQQLRAPKANEPQDKGLKVVRQTQGQFVFQRPGRFVWDTQKPYEQKLITNGTQLILWDKDLNQATFRPAGQALASTPAAILFGESSLDQHFELIDGEERLGMKWVALVPKKDPNAKNQNDLPYTKISIGMTNGLPKALELIDGLGSVVLVTLDNIKLNVNLPANRFNFIPPKGAEVVRLN
;
A
#
# COMPACT_ATOMS: atom_id res chain seq x y z
N MET A 1 65.10 46.35 -37.03
CA MET A 1 63.68 46.57 -36.67
C MET A 1 62.86 45.45 -37.26
N GLN A 2 62.25 44.62 -36.39
CA GLN A 2 60.99 43.85 -36.51
C GLN A 2 60.40 43.65 -37.94
N ARG A 3 59.95 42.45 -38.39
CA ARG A 3 58.93 41.57 -37.77
C ARG A 3 58.99 40.13 -38.34
N LEU A 4 58.91 39.15 -37.42
CA LEU A 4 58.56 37.75 -37.67
C LEU A 4 57.04 37.65 -37.89
N PHE A 5 56.60 36.90 -38.90
CA PHE A 5 55.21 36.45 -39.04
C PHE A 5 55.16 34.96 -38.73
N SER A 6 54.72 34.62 -37.52
CA SER A 6 54.37 33.26 -37.12
C SER A 6 52.87 33.08 -37.34
N ALA A 7 52.48 32.26 -38.32
CA ALA A 7 51.09 31.85 -38.52
C ALA A 7 50.71 30.82 -37.46
N LEU A 8 49.88 31.24 -36.49
CA LEU A 8 49.34 30.39 -35.44
C LEU A 8 48.08 29.70 -35.99
N ALA A 9 48.16 28.40 -36.26
CA ALA A 9 47.00 27.57 -36.58
C ALA A 9 46.19 27.34 -35.29
N ILE A 10 45.00 27.94 -35.19
CA ILE A 10 44.06 27.72 -34.09
C ILE A 10 43.33 26.41 -34.37
N GLY A 11 43.73 25.34 -33.66
CA GLY A 11 42.99 24.08 -33.63
C GLY A 11 41.72 24.25 -32.78
N ILE A 12 40.55 24.17 -33.42
CA ILE A 12 39.27 24.11 -32.72
C ILE A 12 39.08 22.66 -32.25
N ALA A 13 39.36 22.41 -30.97
CA ALA A 13 39.01 21.15 -30.32
C ALA A 13 37.51 21.17 -29.99
N SER A 14 36.70 20.48 -30.79
CA SER A 14 35.29 20.26 -30.51
C SER A 14 35.14 19.31 -29.32
N ILE A 15 34.83 19.84 -28.14
CA ILE A 15 34.46 19.06 -26.96
C ILE A 15 33.07 18.48 -27.20
N LEU A 16 33.00 17.19 -27.53
CA LEU A 16 31.76 16.42 -27.56
C LEU A 16 31.28 16.25 -26.11
N ILE A 17 30.32 17.08 -25.69
CA ILE A 17 29.57 16.86 -24.46
C ILE A 17 28.57 15.73 -24.77
N SER A 18 28.95 14.50 -24.47
CA SER A 18 28.01 13.38 -24.44
C SER A 18 26.97 13.67 -23.36
N ASN A 19 25.75 14.01 -23.80
CA ASN A 19 24.57 14.03 -22.94
C ASN A 19 24.37 12.61 -22.41
N VAL A 20 24.86 12.35 -21.20
CA VAL A 20 24.43 11.20 -20.43
C VAL A 20 22.98 11.49 -20.06
N ALA A 21 22.05 10.94 -20.84
CA ALA A 21 20.67 10.88 -20.42
C ALA A 21 20.64 10.06 -19.13
N ILE A 22 20.49 10.74 -17.99
CA ILE A 22 20.14 10.07 -16.75
C ILE A 22 18.75 9.50 -17.03
N ALA A 23 18.68 8.18 -17.23
CA ALA A 23 17.41 7.48 -17.27
C ALA A 23 16.81 7.65 -15.87
N GLU A 24 15.93 8.64 -15.71
CA GLU A 24 15.09 8.73 -14.54
C GLU A 24 14.29 7.43 -14.48
N GLY A 25 14.63 6.57 -13.53
CA GLY A 25 13.91 5.31 -13.36
C GLY A 25 12.42 5.60 -13.11
N GLU A 26 11.56 4.70 -13.55
CA GLU A 26 10.09 4.81 -13.45
C GLU A 26 9.62 5.38 -12.09
N SER A 27 8.70 6.36 -12.13
CA SER A 27 8.19 7.01 -10.92
C SER A 27 7.44 6.03 -10.01
N GLY A 28 7.23 6.39 -8.74
CA GLY A 28 6.48 5.53 -7.82
C GLY A 28 5.04 5.35 -8.30
N SER A 29 4.41 6.42 -8.78
CA SER A 29 3.03 6.40 -9.24
C SER A 29 2.85 5.54 -10.49
N GLU A 30 3.82 5.55 -11.41
CA GLU A 30 3.80 4.68 -12.57
C GLU A 30 3.99 3.20 -12.19
N GLN A 31 4.96 2.90 -11.32
CA GLN A 31 5.14 1.55 -10.76
C GLN A 31 3.85 1.03 -10.10
N LEU A 32 3.19 1.87 -9.30
CA LEU A 32 1.94 1.51 -8.64
C LEU A 32 0.83 1.22 -9.65
N ARG A 33 0.68 2.06 -10.68
CA ARG A 33 -0.29 1.84 -11.76
C ARG A 33 0.00 0.53 -12.51
N GLN A 34 1.25 0.25 -12.83
CA GLN A 34 1.64 -0.99 -13.48
C GLN A 34 1.31 -2.21 -12.61
N PHE A 35 1.65 -2.16 -11.31
CA PHE A 35 1.30 -3.20 -10.35
C PHE A 35 -0.21 -3.48 -10.35
N VAL A 36 -1.03 -2.45 -10.20
CA VAL A 36 -2.50 -2.60 -10.15
C VAL A 36 -3.05 -3.19 -11.44
N ARG A 37 -2.56 -2.75 -12.60
CA ARG A 37 -3.00 -3.26 -13.92
C ARG A 37 -2.59 -4.71 -14.17
N ASN A 38 -1.38 -5.09 -13.77
CA ASN A 38 -0.75 -6.34 -14.20
C ASN A 38 -0.88 -7.49 -13.18
N SER A 39 -1.38 -7.23 -11.97
CA SER A 39 -1.55 -8.26 -10.94
C SER A 39 -3.01 -8.71 -10.81
N LYS A 40 -3.31 -9.92 -11.31
CA LYS A 40 -4.64 -10.53 -11.17
C LYS A 40 -4.80 -11.22 -9.82
N THR A 41 -3.77 -11.95 -9.42
CA THR A 41 -3.66 -12.63 -8.13
C THR A 41 -2.33 -12.29 -7.52
N VAL A 42 -2.26 -12.18 -6.20
CA VAL A 42 -0.98 -11.99 -5.50
C VAL A 42 -1.08 -12.64 -4.13
N GLU A 43 0.04 -13.19 -3.69
CA GLU A 43 0.25 -13.60 -2.30
C GLU A 43 1.54 -12.96 -1.75
N GLY A 44 1.63 -12.85 -0.44
CA GLY A 44 2.82 -12.39 0.25
C GLY A 44 2.66 -12.40 1.76
N ASP A 45 3.70 -11.95 2.45
CA ASP A 45 3.72 -11.79 3.90
C ASP A 45 3.56 -10.31 4.26
N PHE A 46 3.00 -10.03 5.44
CA PHE A 46 2.93 -8.67 5.98
C PHE A 46 3.40 -8.60 7.43
N VAL A 47 3.92 -7.44 7.79
CA VAL A 47 4.06 -6.97 9.17
C VAL A 47 3.34 -5.64 9.28
N GLN A 48 2.36 -5.56 10.16
CA GLN A 48 1.62 -4.34 10.44
C GLN A 48 1.99 -3.81 11.83
N GLN A 49 2.34 -2.54 11.89
CA GLN A 49 2.61 -1.81 13.13
C GLN A 49 1.62 -0.65 13.25
N GLN A 50 1.00 -0.53 14.42
CA GLN A 50 0.26 0.65 14.80
C GLN A 50 1.16 1.50 15.69
N LEU A 51 1.33 2.76 15.35
CA LEU A 51 2.17 3.72 16.04
C LEU A 51 1.37 4.96 16.45
N ARG A 52 1.85 5.65 17.49
CA ARG A 52 1.33 6.96 17.91
C ARG A 52 2.45 7.84 18.45
N ALA A 53 2.18 9.14 18.53
CA ALA A 53 3.03 10.04 19.29
C ALA A 53 3.10 9.61 20.78
N PRO A 54 4.24 9.85 21.45
CA PRO A 54 4.34 9.68 22.89
C PRO A 54 3.28 10.52 23.62
N LYS A 55 2.71 9.98 24.71
CA LYS A 55 1.83 10.73 25.61
C LYS A 55 2.68 11.65 26.49
N ALA A 56 2.10 12.70 27.07
CA ALA A 56 2.81 13.67 27.92
C ALA A 56 3.63 13.05 29.07
N ASN A 57 3.22 11.87 29.57
CA ASN A 57 3.91 11.13 30.63
C ASN A 57 4.95 10.11 30.12
N GLU A 58 5.24 10.08 28.83
CA GLU A 58 6.23 9.20 28.22
C GLU A 58 7.45 10.01 27.74
N PRO A 59 8.64 9.39 27.60
CA PRO A 59 9.81 10.06 27.02
C PRO A 59 9.50 10.58 25.62
N GLN A 60 9.67 11.89 25.42
CA GLN A 60 9.37 12.61 24.18
C GLN A 60 10.52 12.60 23.16
N ASP A 61 11.72 12.22 23.62
CA ASP A 61 12.94 12.10 22.80
C ASP A 61 12.88 10.92 21.83
N LYS A 62 12.05 9.92 22.14
CA LYS A 62 11.76 8.79 21.27
C LYS A 62 10.57 9.18 20.41
N GLY A 63 10.71 9.14 19.08
CA GLY A 63 9.66 9.49 18.11
C GLY A 63 8.39 8.63 18.21
N LEU A 64 7.80 8.23 17.08
CA LEU A 64 6.59 7.41 17.13
C LEU A 64 6.81 6.09 17.90
N LYS A 65 5.88 5.77 18.81
CA LYS A 65 5.89 4.52 19.58
C LYS A 65 5.00 3.49 18.95
N VAL A 66 5.53 2.27 18.77
CA VAL A 66 4.74 1.10 18.38
C VAL A 66 3.84 0.69 19.55
N VAL A 67 2.53 0.69 19.33
CA VAL A 67 1.52 0.26 20.32
C VAL A 67 1.02 -1.15 20.07
N ARG A 68 1.04 -1.59 18.82
CA ARG A 68 0.62 -2.93 18.42
C ARG A 68 1.41 -3.36 17.20
N GLN A 69 1.78 -4.63 17.16
CA GLN A 69 2.36 -5.25 15.98
C GLN A 69 1.62 -6.55 15.69
N THR A 70 1.27 -6.77 14.43
CA THR A 70 0.71 -8.01 13.93
C THR A 70 1.48 -8.45 12.68
N GLN A 71 1.45 -9.74 12.39
CA GLN A 71 2.09 -10.28 11.19
C GLN A 71 1.33 -11.50 10.69
N GLY A 72 1.50 -11.79 9.40
CA GLY A 72 0.85 -12.92 8.77
C GLY A 72 0.98 -12.87 7.27
N GLN A 73 -0.03 -13.40 6.60
CA GLN A 73 -0.04 -13.59 5.16
C GLN A 73 -1.23 -12.90 4.53
N PHE A 74 -1.07 -12.50 3.29
CA PHE A 74 -2.17 -11.99 2.49
C PHE A 74 -2.23 -12.71 1.15
N VAL A 75 -3.45 -12.82 0.63
CA VAL A 75 -3.69 -13.22 -0.74
C VAL A 75 -4.85 -12.42 -1.28
N PHE A 76 -4.77 -11.98 -2.53
CA PHE A 76 -5.87 -11.33 -3.20
C PHE A 76 -6.05 -11.82 -4.62
N GLN A 77 -7.27 -11.65 -5.12
CA GLN A 77 -7.65 -11.89 -6.50
C GLN A 77 -8.59 -10.78 -6.95
N ARG A 78 -8.17 -10.02 -7.95
CA ARG A 78 -9.01 -8.98 -8.53
C ARG A 78 -10.16 -9.57 -9.37
N PRO A 79 -11.32 -8.91 -9.40
CA PRO A 79 -11.70 -7.77 -8.54
C PRO A 79 -12.16 -8.22 -7.14
N GLY A 80 -11.86 -7.40 -6.12
CA GLY A 80 -12.56 -7.40 -4.84
C GLY A 80 -12.45 -8.61 -3.90
N ARG A 81 -11.60 -9.62 -4.18
CA ARG A 81 -11.42 -10.78 -3.31
C ARG A 81 -10.09 -10.74 -2.59
N PHE A 82 -10.09 -10.93 -1.28
CA PHE A 82 -8.84 -11.07 -0.52
C PHE A 82 -9.02 -11.90 0.75
N VAL A 83 -7.90 -12.38 1.28
CA VAL A 83 -7.73 -12.91 2.62
C VAL A 83 -6.53 -12.20 3.24
N TRP A 84 -6.75 -11.59 4.41
CA TRP A 84 -5.71 -11.06 5.28
C TRP A 84 -5.66 -11.94 6.53
N ASP A 85 -4.65 -12.79 6.59
CA ASP A 85 -4.49 -13.86 7.56
C ASP A 85 -3.45 -13.47 8.61
N THR A 86 -3.91 -12.86 9.71
CA THR A 86 -3.06 -12.51 10.84
C THR A 86 -2.76 -13.76 11.65
N GLN A 87 -1.49 -14.12 11.75
CA GLN A 87 -1.02 -15.33 12.44
C GLN A 87 -0.45 -15.04 13.83
N LYS A 88 -0.01 -13.79 14.08
CA LYS A 88 0.55 -13.37 15.37
C LYS A 88 0.16 -11.93 15.72
N PRO A 89 0.04 -11.59 17.02
CA PRO A 89 0.09 -12.50 18.17
C PRO A 89 -1.21 -13.28 18.38
N TYR A 90 -2.33 -12.80 17.82
CA TYR A 90 -3.64 -13.42 17.90
C TYR A 90 -4.10 -13.81 16.49
N GLU A 91 -4.67 -15.00 16.35
CA GLU A 91 -5.06 -15.54 15.05
C GLU A 91 -6.39 -14.94 14.59
N GLN A 92 -6.33 -14.08 13.57
CA GLN A 92 -7.49 -13.41 12.99
C GLN A 92 -7.43 -13.47 11.48
N LYS A 93 -8.56 -13.76 10.83
CA LYS A 93 -8.66 -13.71 9.36
C LYS A 93 -9.72 -12.70 8.95
N LEU A 94 -9.33 -11.80 8.05
CA LEU A 94 -10.26 -10.95 7.33
C LEU A 94 -10.41 -11.49 5.90
N ILE A 95 -11.59 -11.96 5.54
CA ILE A 95 -11.89 -12.60 4.25
C ILE A 95 -12.97 -11.80 3.52
N THR A 96 -12.81 -11.62 2.22
CA THR A 96 -13.90 -11.16 1.35
C THR A 96 -13.92 -11.91 0.03
N ASN A 97 -15.14 -12.21 -0.41
CA ASN A 97 -15.42 -12.74 -1.75
C ASN A 97 -15.91 -11.66 -2.74
N GLY A 98 -15.87 -10.38 -2.32
CA GLY A 98 -16.34 -9.23 -3.10
C GLY A 98 -17.75 -8.76 -2.76
N THR A 99 -18.57 -9.61 -2.13
CA THR A 99 -19.94 -9.24 -1.71
C THR A 99 -20.05 -9.09 -0.20
N GLN A 100 -19.28 -9.89 0.56
CA GLN A 100 -19.33 -9.92 2.01
C GLN A 100 -17.92 -9.90 2.62
N LEU A 101 -17.73 -9.07 3.64
CA LEU A 101 -16.55 -9.07 4.49
C LEU A 101 -16.80 -9.92 5.74
N ILE A 102 -15.84 -10.79 6.06
CA ILE A 102 -15.89 -11.72 7.17
C ILE A 102 -14.66 -11.47 8.03
N LEU A 103 -14.87 -11.15 9.31
CA LEU A 103 -13.84 -11.16 10.32
C LEU A 103 -13.99 -12.43 11.16
N TRP A 104 -13.03 -13.34 11.06
CA TRP A 104 -12.91 -14.50 11.91
C TRP A 104 -11.88 -14.23 12.99
N ASP A 105 -12.31 -14.29 14.25
CA ASP A 105 -11.44 -14.29 15.41
C ASP A 105 -11.39 -15.70 15.99
N LYS A 106 -10.22 -16.34 15.92
CA LYS A 106 -10.06 -17.73 16.35
C LYS A 106 -10.15 -17.89 17.86
N ASP A 107 -9.60 -16.94 18.60
CA ASP A 107 -9.50 -17.01 20.06
C ASP A 107 -10.87 -16.78 20.71
N LEU A 108 -11.69 -15.90 20.11
CA LEU A 108 -13.08 -15.71 20.50
C LEU A 108 -14.02 -16.77 19.90
N ASN A 109 -13.54 -17.59 18.97
CA ASN A 109 -14.35 -18.54 18.21
C ASN A 109 -15.58 -17.85 17.58
N GLN A 110 -15.38 -16.67 16.99
CA GLN A 110 -16.46 -15.80 16.52
C GLN A 110 -16.22 -15.34 15.06
N ALA A 111 -17.25 -15.46 14.24
CA ALA A 111 -17.29 -14.99 12.86
C ALA A 111 -18.27 -13.81 12.72
N THR A 112 -17.74 -12.63 12.40
CA THR A 112 -18.55 -11.43 12.13
C THR A 112 -18.66 -11.19 10.63
N PHE A 113 -19.88 -11.02 10.15
CA PHE A 113 -20.19 -10.83 8.74
C PHE A 113 -20.76 -9.43 8.49
N ARG A 114 -20.27 -8.74 7.45
CA ARG A 114 -20.73 -7.40 7.04
C ARG A 114 -20.80 -7.28 5.51
N PRO A 115 -21.67 -6.45 4.93
CA PRO A 115 -21.61 -6.11 3.51
C PRO A 115 -20.23 -5.54 3.14
N ALA A 116 -19.66 -5.98 2.03
CA ALA A 116 -18.30 -5.57 1.65
C ALA A 116 -18.19 -4.05 1.38
N GLY A 117 -19.20 -3.42 0.78
CA GLY A 117 -19.15 -2.02 0.36
C GLY A 117 -18.71 -1.03 1.45
N GLN A 118 -19.39 -1.02 2.61
CA GLN A 118 -19.04 -0.10 3.71
C GLN A 118 -17.76 -0.52 4.45
N ALA A 119 -17.44 -1.81 4.47
CA ALA A 119 -16.38 -2.34 5.31
C ALA A 119 -15.00 -2.35 4.60
N LEU A 120 -14.98 -2.48 3.28
CA LEU A 120 -13.77 -2.42 2.46
C LEU A 120 -13.05 -1.07 2.58
N ALA A 121 -13.79 0.04 2.58
CA ALA A 121 -13.21 1.39 2.68
C ALA A 121 -12.32 1.61 3.93
N SER A 122 -12.47 0.79 4.96
CA SER A 122 -11.80 0.99 6.25
C SER A 122 -10.50 0.20 6.45
N THR A 123 -10.07 -0.61 5.47
CA THR A 123 -8.92 -1.52 5.68
C THR A 123 -7.73 -1.19 4.76
N PRO A 124 -6.48 -1.21 5.27
CA PRO A 124 -5.28 -1.02 4.45
C PRO A 124 -5.20 -1.98 3.24
N ALA A 125 -5.66 -3.21 3.42
CA ALA A 125 -5.66 -4.24 2.38
C ALA A 125 -6.62 -3.89 1.22
N ALA A 126 -7.80 -3.35 1.50
CA ALA A 126 -8.75 -3.01 0.45
C ALA A 126 -8.25 -1.87 -0.45
N ILE A 127 -7.51 -0.90 0.09
CA ILE A 127 -6.93 0.20 -0.71
C ILE A 127 -6.00 -0.35 -1.77
N LEU A 128 -5.14 -1.33 -1.45
CA LEU A 128 -4.24 -1.91 -2.44
C LEU A 128 -4.91 -2.93 -3.37
N PHE A 129 -5.86 -3.70 -2.84
CA PHE A 129 -6.24 -4.99 -3.44
C PHE A 129 -7.70 -5.08 -3.89
N GLY A 130 -8.54 -4.11 -3.51
CA GLY A 130 -9.96 -4.08 -3.85
C GLY A 130 -10.22 -3.66 -5.29
N GLU A 131 -9.48 -2.66 -5.76
CA GLU A 131 -9.78 -1.97 -7.02
C GLU A 131 -8.91 -2.42 -8.19
N SER A 132 -9.51 -2.47 -9.37
CA SER A 132 -8.81 -2.65 -10.65
C SER A 132 -8.26 -1.33 -11.20
N SER A 133 -8.69 -0.19 -10.68
CA SER A 133 -8.25 1.14 -11.12
C SER A 133 -8.25 2.16 -9.98
N LEU A 134 -7.09 2.35 -9.33
CA LEU A 134 -6.91 3.37 -8.29
C LEU A 134 -7.24 4.78 -8.79
N ASP A 135 -6.95 5.08 -10.05
CA ASP A 135 -7.17 6.39 -10.67
C ASP A 135 -8.62 6.85 -10.74
N GLN A 136 -9.58 5.94 -10.56
CA GLN A 136 -11.00 6.32 -10.49
C GLN A 136 -11.32 7.01 -9.16
N HIS A 137 -10.65 6.61 -8.09
CA HIS A 137 -10.97 7.03 -6.72
C HIS A 137 -9.91 7.93 -6.12
N PHE A 138 -8.67 7.87 -6.62
CA PHE A 138 -7.53 8.59 -6.08
C PHE A 138 -6.79 9.37 -7.15
N GLU A 139 -6.29 10.53 -6.79
CA GLU A 139 -5.17 11.17 -7.44
C GLU A 139 -3.87 10.60 -6.83
N LEU A 140 -2.96 10.16 -7.69
CA LEU A 140 -1.67 9.61 -7.29
C LEU A 140 -0.60 10.70 -7.42
N ILE A 141 -0.01 11.10 -6.30
CA ILE A 141 1.01 12.15 -6.24
C ILE A 141 2.34 11.50 -5.84
N ASP A 142 3.35 11.61 -6.71
CA ASP A 142 4.71 11.18 -6.39
C ASP A 142 5.28 12.02 -5.26
N GLY A 143 5.80 11.34 -4.23
CA GLY A 143 6.44 11.94 -3.07
C GLY A 143 7.93 11.67 -3.04
N GLU A 144 8.53 11.95 -1.89
CA GLU A 144 9.97 11.76 -1.67
C GLU A 144 10.35 10.28 -1.65
N GLU A 145 11.56 9.99 -2.16
CA GLU A 145 12.19 8.69 -1.95
C GLU A 145 12.74 8.61 -0.52
N ARG A 146 12.29 7.63 0.25
CA ARG A 146 12.78 7.37 1.61
C ARG A 146 12.84 5.88 1.88
N LEU A 147 13.87 5.46 2.61
CA LEU A 147 14.11 4.05 2.94
C LEU A 147 14.20 3.14 1.69
N GLY A 148 14.74 3.65 0.57
CA GLY A 148 14.85 2.92 -0.69
C GLY A 148 13.52 2.66 -1.41
N MET A 149 12.47 3.41 -1.07
CA MET A 149 11.14 3.31 -1.66
C MET A 149 10.73 4.64 -2.29
N LYS A 150 10.19 4.59 -3.50
CA LYS A 150 9.52 5.74 -4.13
C LYS A 150 8.10 5.82 -3.58
N TRP A 151 7.80 6.83 -2.78
CA TRP A 151 6.50 6.95 -2.13
C TRP A 151 5.47 7.63 -3.01
N VAL A 152 4.24 7.13 -2.97
CA VAL A 152 3.10 7.67 -3.70
C VAL A 152 2.01 7.99 -2.70
N ALA A 153 1.57 9.25 -2.66
CA ALA A 153 0.40 9.65 -1.89
C ALA A 153 -0.88 9.37 -2.69
N LEU A 154 -1.89 8.80 -2.01
CA LEU A 154 -3.21 8.53 -2.57
C LEU A 154 -4.17 9.57 -2.01
N VAL A 155 -4.51 10.57 -2.82
CA VAL A 155 -5.44 11.63 -2.43
C VAL A 155 -6.83 11.29 -2.95
N PRO A 156 -7.84 11.06 -2.09
CA PRO A 156 -9.19 10.74 -2.54
C PRO A 156 -9.73 11.85 -3.45
N LYS A 157 -10.29 11.46 -4.59
CA LYS A 157 -11.03 12.39 -5.45
C LYS A 157 -12.36 12.70 -4.81
N LYS A 158 -12.82 13.94 -4.94
CA LYS A 158 -14.18 14.31 -4.54
C LYS A 158 -15.17 13.54 -5.42
N ASP A 159 -15.98 12.68 -4.82
CA ASP A 159 -17.16 12.14 -5.50
C ASP A 159 -18.27 13.20 -5.42
N PRO A 160 -18.70 13.79 -6.56
CA PRO A 160 -19.76 14.79 -6.58
C PRO A 160 -21.13 14.26 -6.12
N ASN A 161 -21.31 12.93 -6.03
CA ASN A 161 -22.55 12.28 -5.60
C ASN A 161 -22.48 11.71 -4.17
N ALA A 162 -21.32 11.75 -3.51
CA ALA A 162 -21.17 11.20 -2.18
C ALA A 162 -21.87 12.08 -1.14
N LYS A 163 -22.81 11.48 -0.39
CA LYS A 163 -23.52 12.16 0.72
C LYS A 163 -22.59 12.52 1.88
N ASN A 164 -21.47 11.81 2.01
CA ASN A 164 -20.39 12.09 2.96
C ASN A 164 -19.09 12.26 2.18
N GLN A 165 -18.38 13.38 2.40
CA GLN A 165 -17.21 13.77 1.61
C GLN A 165 -15.95 12.95 1.89
N ASN A 166 -15.91 12.13 2.96
CA ASN A 166 -14.72 11.37 3.34
C ASN A 166 -15.08 10.20 4.27
N ASP A 167 -15.50 9.05 3.71
CA ASP A 167 -15.80 7.84 4.49
C ASP A 167 -14.53 7.08 4.93
N LEU A 168 -13.34 7.55 4.53
CA LEU A 168 -12.07 6.97 4.96
C LEU A 168 -11.70 7.47 6.37
N PRO A 169 -11.33 6.58 7.30
CA PRO A 169 -10.87 6.99 8.64
C PRO A 169 -9.46 7.61 8.63
N TYR A 170 -8.86 7.80 7.45
CA TYR A 170 -7.48 8.23 7.26
C TYR A 170 -7.42 9.60 6.57
N THR A 171 -6.54 10.46 7.07
CA THR A 171 -6.22 11.78 6.50
C THR A 171 -5.10 11.69 5.46
N LYS A 172 -4.23 10.68 5.57
CA LYS A 172 -3.16 10.41 4.61
C LYS A 172 -3.03 8.92 4.36
N ILE A 173 -2.87 8.57 3.10
CA ILE A 173 -2.54 7.21 2.64
C ILE A 173 -1.33 7.33 1.71
N SER A 174 -0.33 6.49 1.89
CA SER A 174 0.83 6.46 1.01
C SER A 174 1.36 5.04 0.82
N ILE A 175 1.89 4.76 -0.37
CA ILE A 175 2.43 3.44 -0.74
C ILE A 175 3.88 3.63 -1.17
N GLY A 176 4.79 2.89 -0.55
CA GLY A 176 6.20 2.83 -0.94
C GLY A 176 6.41 1.75 -1.99
N MET A 177 6.94 2.13 -3.15
CA MET A 177 7.22 1.24 -4.28
C MET A 177 8.72 0.98 -4.42
N THR A 178 9.08 -0.26 -4.72
CA THR A 178 10.45 -0.66 -5.09
C THR A 178 10.37 -1.70 -6.21
N ASN A 179 11.09 -1.46 -7.31
CA ASN A 179 11.18 -2.37 -8.45
C ASN A 179 9.81 -2.86 -8.97
N GLY A 180 8.82 -1.97 -9.05
CA GLY A 180 7.48 -2.29 -9.55
C GLY A 180 6.56 -3.00 -8.55
N LEU A 181 7.00 -3.20 -7.30
CA LEU A 181 6.23 -3.89 -6.26
C LEU A 181 5.98 -2.97 -5.05
N PRO A 182 4.79 -3.04 -4.43
CA PRO A 182 4.55 -2.34 -3.17
C PRO A 182 5.37 -3.00 -2.05
N LYS A 183 6.09 -2.20 -1.29
CA LYS A 183 6.89 -2.65 -0.14
C LYS A 183 6.37 -2.13 1.19
N ALA A 184 5.71 -0.98 1.19
CA ALA A 184 5.10 -0.44 2.40
C ALA A 184 3.80 0.30 2.10
N LEU A 185 2.93 0.36 3.10
CA LEU A 185 1.79 1.26 3.18
C LEU A 185 1.91 2.06 4.47
N GLU A 186 1.61 3.34 4.41
CA GLU A 186 1.51 4.23 5.56
C GLU A 186 0.13 4.88 5.54
N LEU A 187 -0.61 4.73 6.63
CA LEU A 187 -1.92 5.35 6.81
C LEU A 187 -1.89 6.18 8.09
N ILE A 188 -2.35 7.42 8.01
CA ILE A 188 -2.41 8.33 9.16
C ILE A 188 -3.87 8.71 9.38
N ASP A 189 -4.35 8.56 10.62
CA ASP A 189 -5.72 8.98 11.00
C ASP A 189 -5.78 10.46 11.43
N GLY A 190 -6.98 10.96 11.72
CA GLY A 190 -7.19 12.35 12.16
C GLY A 190 -6.61 12.69 13.54
N LEU A 191 -6.21 11.69 14.32
CA LEU A 191 -5.62 11.84 15.64
C LEU A 191 -4.09 11.70 15.61
N GLY A 192 -3.51 11.45 14.42
CA GLY A 192 -2.07 11.26 14.23
C GLY A 192 -1.60 9.84 14.55
N SER A 193 -2.49 8.86 14.73
CA SER A 193 -2.08 7.45 14.77
C SER A 193 -1.62 7.03 13.39
N VAL A 194 -0.54 6.26 13.32
CA VAL A 194 0.03 5.74 12.08
C VAL A 194 -0.15 4.24 12.03
N VAL A 195 -0.64 3.72 10.92
CA VAL A 195 -0.57 2.30 10.58
C VAL A 195 0.48 2.14 9.48
N LEU A 196 1.56 1.44 9.80
CA LEU A 196 2.61 1.06 8.85
C LEU A 196 2.47 -0.43 8.53
N VAL A 197 2.28 -0.77 7.28
CA VAL A 197 2.25 -2.16 6.80
C VAL A 197 3.43 -2.36 5.89
N THR A 198 4.34 -3.28 6.24
CA THR A 198 5.45 -3.71 5.37
C THR A 198 5.06 -5.02 4.70
N LEU A 199 5.35 -5.13 3.40
CA LEU A 199 5.04 -6.30 2.58
C LEU A 199 6.32 -6.98 2.13
N ASP A 200 6.33 -8.31 2.17
CA ASP A 200 7.45 -9.10 1.70
C ASP A 200 7.02 -10.39 1.00
N ASN A 201 7.97 -11.08 0.36
CA ASN A 201 7.75 -12.35 -0.34
C ASN A 201 6.59 -12.30 -1.35
N ILE A 202 6.40 -11.14 -1.99
CA ILE A 202 5.31 -10.91 -2.94
C ILE A 202 5.50 -11.77 -4.18
N LYS A 203 4.47 -12.53 -4.54
CA LYS A 203 4.38 -13.29 -5.78
C LYS A 203 3.15 -12.86 -6.55
N LEU A 204 3.33 -12.52 -7.82
CA LEU A 204 2.25 -12.11 -8.71
C LEU A 204 1.72 -13.27 -9.53
N ASN A 205 0.45 -13.17 -9.91
CA ASN A 205 -0.24 -14.05 -10.84
C ASN A 205 -0.17 -15.55 -10.47
N VAL A 206 -0.20 -15.82 -9.16
CA VAL A 206 -0.25 -17.17 -8.59
C VAL A 206 -1.57 -17.87 -8.92
N ASN A 207 -1.51 -19.18 -9.18
CA ASN A 207 -2.70 -19.98 -9.41
C ASN A 207 -3.36 -20.30 -8.06
N LEU A 208 -4.57 -19.77 -7.84
CA LEU A 208 -5.30 -19.93 -6.58
C LEU A 208 -6.51 -20.85 -6.77
N PRO A 209 -6.79 -21.76 -5.82
CA PRO A 209 -8.00 -22.56 -5.88
C PRO A 209 -9.24 -21.68 -5.67
N ALA A 210 -10.34 -21.98 -6.35
CA ALA A 210 -11.55 -21.15 -6.33
C ALA A 210 -12.15 -20.97 -4.92
N ASN A 211 -11.94 -21.94 -4.03
CA ASN A 211 -12.43 -21.90 -2.65
C ASN A 211 -11.58 -21.04 -1.70
N ARG A 212 -10.48 -20.44 -2.17
CA ARG A 212 -9.52 -19.72 -1.31
C ARG A 212 -10.13 -18.53 -0.56
N PHE A 213 -11.19 -17.94 -1.10
CA PHE A 213 -11.90 -16.78 -0.56
C PHE A 213 -13.24 -17.14 0.08
N ASN A 214 -13.55 -18.44 0.21
CA ASN A 214 -14.74 -18.91 0.88
C ASN A 214 -14.41 -19.24 2.33
N PHE A 215 -15.26 -18.81 3.26
CA PHE A 215 -15.11 -19.13 4.67
C PHE A 215 -16.39 -19.75 5.21
N ILE A 216 -16.23 -20.89 5.88
CA ILE A 216 -17.31 -21.56 6.60
C ILE A 216 -16.89 -21.55 8.08
N PRO A 217 -17.65 -20.88 8.97
CA PRO A 217 -17.35 -20.88 10.40
C PRO A 217 -17.23 -22.32 10.93
N PRO A 218 -16.22 -22.63 11.76
CA PRO A 218 -16.09 -23.97 12.32
C PRO A 218 -17.27 -24.30 13.25
N LYS A 219 -17.48 -25.59 13.50
CA LYS A 219 -18.56 -26.05 14.37
C LYS A 219 -18.44 -25.41 15.76
N GLY A 220 -19.54 -24.84 16.24
CA GLY A 220 -19.61 -24.20 17.56
C GLY A 220 -19.11 -22.76 17.57
N ALA A 221 -18.71 -22.19 16.43
CA ALA A 221 -18.42 -20.76 16.33
C ALA A 221 -19.67 -19.90 16.52
N GLU A 222 -19.53 -18.80 17.23
CA GLU A 222 -20.53 -17.74 17.27
C GLU A 222 -20.57 -17.02 15.91
N VAL A 223 -21.76 -16.75 15.40
CA VAL A 223 -21.96 -16.06 14.12
C VAL A 223 -22.73 -14.77 14.35
N VAL A 224 -22.08 -13.63 14.08
CA VAL A 224 -22.68 -12.30 14.16
C VAL A 224 -22.84 -11.74 12.76
N ARG A 225 -24.03 -11.20 12.46
CA ARG A 225 -24.32 -10.54 11.18
C ARG A 225 -24.69 -9.09 11.45
N LEU A 226 -23.94 -8.19 10.85
CA LEU A 226 -24.16 -6.74 10.94
C LEU A 226 -24.66 -6.26 9.57
N ASN A 227 -25.70 -5.44 9.59
CA ASN A 227 -26.36 -4.90 8.41
C ASN A 227 -25.83 -3.51 8.05
#